data_AF-A0A3N5AGE0-F1
#
_entry.id   AF-A0A3N5AGE0-F1
#
_cell.length_a   1.000
_cell.length_b   1.000
_cell.length_c   1.000
_cell.angle_alpha   90.00
_cell.angle_beta   90.00
_cell.angle_gamma   90.00
#
_symmetry.space_group_name_H-M   'P 1'
#
loop_
_entity.id
_entity.type
_entity.pdbx_description
1 polymer ?
#
loop_
_entity_poly.entity_id
_entity_poly.type
_entity_poly.pdbx_seq_one_letter_code
_entity_poly.pdbx_strand_id
1 'polypeptide(L)'
;MRGTSFTETMLGTVRLDGRNAVRRIRLDLRAQADEVLRPHRTTRARLSGRIRISGLADDPDATGELEISPLARRRIRYRVNFTADGRRFTLDGWKSVTPRHPVKSMTVLPFTLYENSARAGQGTLRFPVTTGLAPFLLSFRFPRQEDPAQYLAPRWDGSPGRTEVWYTTLTDPTTGTGIWLHHELVSPADGSAPHAHGWAAAFPSDGEVRHVRFGPTPWNNTAHGFTAGGVFTAPGQLTGSAGDFHWNLAEQPLAEPLFTFPRWSWRHPLLPAAHMLPAARATYDGTFSDGHQTLTLRGAPGASARIHGHGNARRWAWLHAELGDGDVLEVIAAVSTRPVLRRLPPLVFLRLRHRDRTWPRRAERSAAGLFGIGRFRARIGLPEWTVTGRTLLRRIRVEVSQPAERTLTLDYRDPDGAPAVCRNSESADAKILLERWWGHWRTEASWALQGTAHAEVGDR
;
A
#
# COMPACT_ATOMS: atom_id res chain seq x y z
N MET A 1 -7.86 -15.47 7.62
CA MET A 1 -7.33 -15.98 8.91
C MET A 1 -6.35 -14.95 9.49
N ARG A 2 -5.63 -15.19 10.60
CA ARG A 2 -4.57 -14.27 11.07
C ARG A 2 -3.20 -14.94 10.90
N GLY A 3 -2.23 -14.18 10.39
CA GLY A 3 -0.83 -14.57 10.30
C GLY A 3 0.00 -14.08 11.48
N THR A 4 1.32 -14.23 11.39
CA THR A 4 2.30 -13.69 12.33
C THR A 4 3.41 -12.98 11.57
N SER A 5 3.79 -11.77 11.97
CA SER A 5 5.01 -11.12 11.48
C SER A 5 5.82 -10.55 12.63
N PHE A 6 7.14 -10.63 12.54
CA PHE A 6 8.07 -10.04 13.49
C PHE A 6 9.42 -9.77 12.80
N THR A 7 10.25 -8.95 13.44
CA THR A 7 11.62 -8.63 12.98
C THR A 7 12.63 -9.16 13.98
N GLU A 8 13.70 -9.79 13.51
CA GLU A 8 14.79 -10.34 14.32
C GLU A 8 16.14 -9.84 13.80
N THR A 9 16.97 -9.33 14.70
CA THR A 9 18.38 -9.01 14.42
C THR A 9 19.26 -10.05 15.11
N MET A 10 20.22 -10.61 14.37
CA MET A 10 21.24 -11.51 14.91
C MET A 10 22.64 -11.05 14.53
N LEU A 11 23.59 -11.21 15.45
CA LEU A 11 24.98 -10.81 15.29
C LEU A 11 25.89 -12.00 15.54
N GLY A 12 26.97 -12.11 14.78
CA GLY A 12 27.80 -13.29 14.86
C GLY A 12 29.11 -13.20 14.12
N THR A 13 29.71 -14.37 13.93
CA THR A 13 30.95 -14.53 13.19
C THR A 13 30.88 -15.71 12.25
N VAL A 14 31.56 -15.62 11.12
CA VAL A 14 31.71 -16.69 10.13
C VAL A 14 33.19 -16.88 9.79
N ARG A 15 33.61 -18.13 9.64
CA ARG A 15 34.91 -18.51 9.07
C ARG A 15 34.65 -19.15 7.72
N LEU A 16 35.27 -18.61 6.68
CA LEU A 16 35.18 -19.15 5.32
C LEU A 16 36.20 -20.28 5.19
N ASP A 17 35.83 -21.35 4.50
CA ASP A 17 36.73 -22.47 4.26
C ASP A 17 37.91 -21.98 3.38
N GLY A 18 39.13 -22.45 3.68
CA GLY A 18 40.36 -21.98 3.03
C GLY A 18 40.85 -20.58 3.44
N ARG A 19 40.19 -19.89 4.38
CA ARG A 19 40.64 -18.59 4.92
C ARG A 19 40.73 -18.61 6.45
N ASN A 20 41.85 -18.11 6.99
CA ASN A 20 42.06 -18.08 8.45
C ASN A 20 41.29 -16.97 9.17
N ALA A 21 40.89 -15.91 8.46
CA ALA A 21 40.24 -14.74 9.05
C ALA A 21 38.77 -14.99 9.39
N VAL A 22 38.41 -14.72 10.65
CA VAL A 22 37.02 -14.70 11.13
C VAL A 22 36.39 -13.37 10.74
N ARG A 23 35.21 -13.41 10.11
CA ARG A 23 34.46 -12.22 9.67
C ARG A 23 33.24 -12.01 10.55
N ARG A 24 32.89 -10.74 10.81
CA ARG A 24 31.63 -10.40 11.48
C ARG A 24 30.47 -10.58 10.51
N ILE A 25 29.36 -11.11 11.01
CA ILE A 25 28.10 -11.25 10.27
C ILE A 25 26.96 -10.62 11.06
N ARG A 26 26.06 -9.94 10.36
CA ARG A 26 24.81 -9.39 10.88
C ARG A 26 23.65 -9.77 9.97
N LEU A 27 22.58 -10.26 10.58
CA LEU A 27 21.30 -10.49 9.93
C LEU A 27 20.27 -9.51 10.51
N ASP A 28 19.58 -8.79 9.64
CA ASP A 28 18.41 -7.98 9.98
C ASP A 28 17.23 -8.54 9.17
N LEU A 29 16.44 -9.43 9.77
CA LEU A 29 15.41 -10.21 9.06
C LEU A 29 14.00 -9.86 9.53
N ARG A 30 13.06 -9.91 8.61
CA ARG A 30 11.62 -9.95 8.86
C ARG A 30 11.10 -11.34 8.56
N ALA A 31 10.36 -11.91 9.51
CA ALA A 31 9.62 -13.14 9.32
C ALA A 31 8.13 -12.84 9.08
N GLN A 32 7.53 -13.59 8.15
CA GLN A 32 6.10 -13.55 7.85
C GLN A 32 5.56 -14.97 7.71
N ALA A 33 4.63 -15.33 8.59
CA ALA A 33 3.90 -16.60 8.57
C ALA A 33 2.43 -16.34 8.25
N ASP A 34 1.84 -17.22 7.47
CA ASP A 34 0.43 -17.16 7.06
C ASP A 34 -0.53 -17.55 8.20
N GLU A 35 0.01 -18.12 9.27
CA GLU A 35 -0.72 -18.53 10.47
C GLU A 35 -0.20 -17.87 11.75
N VAL A 36 -1.03 -17.92 12.80
CA VAL A 36 -0.61 -17.52 14.15
C VAL A 36 0.40 -18.54 14.66
N LEU A 37 1.58 -18.08 15.05
CA LEU A 37 2.64 -18.89 15.61
C LEU A 37 2.15 -19.56 16.90
N ARG A 38 2.12 -20.89 16.90
CA ARG A 38 1.72 -21.70 18.05
C ARG A 38 2.91 -22.54 18.51
N PRO A 39 3.41 -22.40 19.75
CA PRO A 39 4.60 -23.12 20.21
C PRO A 39 4.54 -24.64 20.08
N HIS A 40 3.33 -25.22 20.15
CA HIS A 40 3.08 -26.66 20.05
C HIS A 40 2.98 -27.19 18.61
N ARG A 41 3.00 -26.32 17.59
CA ARG A 41 2.95 -26.70 16.16
C ARG A 41 4.24 -26.30 15.44
N THR A 42 4.38 -26.80 14.22
CA THR A 42 5.41 -26.33 13.29
C THR A 42 4.80 -25.23 12.43
N THR A 43 5.38 -24.05 12.47
CA THR A 43 4.98 -22.91 11.63
C THR A 43 6.09 -22.57 10.66
N ARG A 44 5.75 -22.45 9.37
CA ARG A 44 6.66 -21.96 8.34
C ARG A 44 6.45 -20.48 8.13
N ALA A 45 7.55 -19.75 7.97
CA ALA A 45 7.56 -18.33 7.69
C ALA A 45 8.52 -18.04 6.53
N ARG A 46 8.14 -17.07 5.70
CA ARG A 46 9.02 -16.46 4.72
C ARG A 46 9.92 -15.44 5.42
N LEU A 47 11.18 -15.38 5.02
CA LEU A 47 12.17 -14.42 5.48
C LEU A 47 12.51 -13.44 4.37
N SER A 48 12.61 -12.16 4.72
CA SER A 48 13.22 -11.12 3.89
C SER A 48 14.06 -10.18 4.76
N GLY A 49 15.09 -9.57 4.20
CA GLY A 49 15.87 -8.56 4.91
C GLY A 49 17.32 -8.48 4.45
N ARG A 50 18.20 -7.97 5.32
CA ARG A 50 19.58 -7.62 4.97
C ARG A 50 20.59 -8.54 5.63
N ILE A 51 21.59 -8.99 4.86
CA ILE A 51 22.74 -9.74 5.36
C ILE A 51 24.02 -8.94 5.12
N ARG A 52 24.80 -8.76 6.18
CA ARG A 52 26.12 -8.13 6.11
C ARG A 52 27.18 -9.08 6.60
N ILE A 53 28.18 -9.36 5.77
CA ILE A 53 29.38 -10.12 6.12
C ILE A 53 30.58 -9.24 5.81
N SER A 54 31.35 -8.87 6.83
CA SER A 54 32.47 -7.93 6.68
C SER A 54 33.44 -8.37 5.57
N GLY A 55 33.64 -7.48 4.60
CA GLY A 55 34.52 -7.67 3.44
C GLY A 55 34.07 -8.75 2.44
N LEU A 56 32.81 -9.20 2.50
CA LEU A 56 32.26 -10.22 1.59
C LEU A 56 30.91 -9.80 1.01
N ALA A 57 29.96 -9.35 1.85
CA ALA A 57 28.59 -9.12 1.41
C ALA A 57 27.93 -7.97 2.18
N ASP A 58 27.13 -7.18 1.48
CA ASP A 58 26.12 -6.28 2.06
C ASP A 58 24.86 -6.33 1.18
N ASP A 59 24.11 -7.42 1.29
CA ASP A 59 22.93 -7.70 0.46
C ASP A 59 21.65 -7.22 1.17
N PRO A 60 20.97 -6.17 0.69
CA PRO A 60 19.71 -5.68 1.25
C PRO A 60 18.50 -6.57 0.95
N ASP A 61 18.59 -7.49 -0.02
CA ASP A 61 17.47 -8.22 -0.61
C ASP A 61 17.54 -9.74 -0.33
N ALA A 62 18.12 -10.11 0.81
CA ALA A 62 18.22 -11.51 1.21
C ALA A 62 16.83 -12.09 1.50
N THR A 63 16.57 -13.30 1.01
CA THR A 63 15.27 -13.98 1.11
C THR A 63 15.41 -15.42 1.56
N GLY A 64 14.42 -15.98 2.24
CA GLY A 64 14.55 -17.33 2.76
C GLY A 64 13.33 -17.89 3.43
N GLU A 65 13.55 -18.98 4.17
CA GLU A 65 12.54 -19.67 4.94
C GLU A 65 12.98 -19.84 6.39
N LEU A 66 12.00 -19.77 7.28
CA LEU A 66 12.11 -20.01 8.70
C LEU A 66 11.09 -21.08 9.09
N GLU A 67 11.56 -22.22 9.60
CA GLU A 67 10.71 -23.22 10.23
C GLU A 67 10.80 -23.08 11.75
N ILE A 68 9.67 -22.83 12.41
CA ILE A 68 9.57 -22.61 13.85
C ILE A 68 8.82 -23.80 14.45
N SER A 69 9.53 -24.66 15.18
CA SER A 69 8.96 -25.86 15.79
C SER A 69 9.57 -26.13 17.19
N PRO A 70 9.35 -25.23 18.16
CA PRO A 70 10.08 -25.25 19.43
C PRO A 70 9.68 -26.42 20.34
N LEU A 71 8.43 -26.89 20.29
CA LEU A 71 7.98 -28.05 21.07
C LEU A 71 7.86 -29.32 20.22
N ALA A 72 7.31 -29.23 19.00
CA ALA A 72 7.05 -30.40 18.17
C ALA A 72 8.32 -31.04 17.60
N ARG A 73 9.29 -30.24 17.12
CA ARG A 73 10.58 -30.76 16.61
C ARG A 73 11.79 -30.28 17.41
N ARG A 74 11.57 -29.49 18.47
CA ARG A 74 12.63 -28.85 19.27
C ARG A 74 13.65 -28.11 18.42
N ARG A 75 13.21 -27.45 17.34
CA ARG A 75 14.07 -26.85 16.33
C ARG A 75 13.49 -25.57 15.76
N ILE A 76 14.36 -24.60 15.51
CA ILE A 76 14.05 -23.41 14.69
C ILE A 76 15.09 -23.34 13.56
N ARG A 77 14.71 -23.65 12.32
CA ARG A 77 15.62 -23.72 11.16
C ARG A 77 15.51 -22.47 10.31
N TYR A 78 16.66 -21.93 9.92
CA TYR A 78 16.80 -20.79 9.02
C TYR A 78 17.48 -21.26 7.74
N ARG A 79 16.91 -20.92 6.59
CA ARG A 79 17.55 -21.07 5.28
C ARG A 79 17.43 -19.75 4.54
N VAL A 80 18.53 -19.02 4.39
CA VAL A 80 18.52 -17.67 3.80
C VAL A 80 19.45 -17.63 2.59
N ASN A 81 18.93 -17.14 1.47
CA ASN A 81 19.66 -16.90 0.23
C ASN A 81 20.05 -15.43 0.15
N PHE A 82 21.26 -15.17 -0.32
CA PHE A 82 21.77 -13.82 -0.54
C PHE A 82 22.87 -13.83 -1.61
N THR A 83 23.25 -12.67 -2.09
CA THR A 83 24.26 -12.46 -3.12
C THR A 83 25.50 -11.79 -2.54
N ALA A 84 26.68 -12.23 -2.98
CA ALA A 84 27.96 -11.61 -2.65
C ALA A 84 28.87 -11.66 -3.87
N ASP A 85 29.40 -10.51 -4.30
CA ASP A 85 30.22 -10.37 -5.52
C ASP A 85 29.59 -11.05 -6.76
N GLY A 86 28.28 -10.86 -6.96
CA GLY A 86 27.53 -11.48 -8.08
C GLY A 86 27.27 -12.99 -7.96
N ARG A 87 27.70 -13.63 -6.87
CA ARG A 87 27.54 -15.07 -6.63
C ARG A 87 26.48 -15.35 -5.57
N ARG A 88 25.76 -16.46 -5.73
CA ARG A 88 24.65 -16.84 -4.86
C ARG A 88 25.13 -17.71 -3.69
N PHE A 89 24.81 -17.26 -2.48
CA PHE A 89 25.10 -17.97 -1.24
C PHE A 89 23.82 -18.42 -0.54
N THR A 90 23.93 -19.48 0.25
CA THR A 90 22.88 -19.98 1.14
C THR A 90 23.43 -20.17 2.55
N LEU A 91 22.82 -19.51 3.52
CA LEU A 91 23.00 -19.75 4.94
C LEU A 91 21.96 -20.78 5.40
N ASP A 92 22.38 -21.96 5.86
CA ASP A 92 21.49 -22.96 6.48
C ASP A 92 21.96 -23.24 7.91
N GLY A 93 21.06 -23.06 8.87
CA GLY A 93 21.35 -23.22 10.29
C GLY A 93 20.11 -23.52 11.09
N TRP A 94 20.28 -24.00 12.32
CA TRP A 94 19.14 -24.17 13.22
C TRP A 94 19.50 -23.99 14.69
N LYS A 95 18.53 -23.47 15.45
CA LYS A 95 18.53 -23.43 16.91
C LYS A 95 17.94 -24.75 17.42
N SER A 96 18.65 -25.45 18.30
CA SER A 96 18.17 -26.66 18.98
C SER A 96 17.54 -26.29 20.31
N VAL A 97 16.20 -26.29 20.37
CA VAL A 97 15.41 -25.79 21.51
C VAL A 97 15.42 -26.82 22.64
N THR A 98 15.84 -26.41 23.84
CA THR A 98 15.86 -27.29 25.01
C THR A 98 15.50 -26.53 26.29
N PRO A 99 14.61 -27.10 27.14
CA PRO A 99 14.25 -26.48 28.41
C PRO A 99 15.40 -26.47 29.42
N ARG A 100 16.45 -27.31 29.22
CA ARG A 100 17.62 -27.34 30.11
C ARG A 100 18.45 -26.06 30.04
N HIS A 101 18.48 -25.41 28.86
CA HIS A 101 19.23 -24.18 28.63
C HIS A 101 18.36 -23.21 27.81
N PRO A 102 17.30 -22.63 28.41
CA PRO A 102 16.24 -21.96 27.67
C PRO A 102 16.74 -20.72 26.93
N VAL A 103 17.64 -19.94 27.53
CA VAL A 103 18.20 -18.74 26.89
C VAL A 103 19.14 -19.12 25.75
N LYS A 104 20.14 -19.97 26.01
CA LYS A 104 21.15 -20.35 24.99
C LYS A 104 20.50 -21.04 23.79
N SER A 105 19.55 -21.95 24.04
CA SER A 105 18.87 -22.72 22.98
C SER A 105 17.95 -21.87 22.09
N MET A 106 17.49 -20.72 22.58
CA MET A 106 16.63 -19.79 21.83
C MET A 106 17.42 -18.65 21.14
N THR A 107 18.68 -18.45 21.51
CA THR A 107 19.47 -17.28 21.10
C THR A 107 20.67 -17.61 20.24
N VAL A 108 21.17 -18.85 20.24
CA VAL A 108 22.35 -19.26 19.48
C VAL A 108 21.95 -20.05 18.24
N LEU A 109 22.37 -19.56 17.07
CA LEU A 109 22.14 -20.16 15.77
C LEU A 109 23.48 -20.54 15.12
N PRO A 110 23.94 -21.80 15.25
CA PRO A 110 25.00 -22.33 14.38
C PRO A 110 24.49 -22.45 12.95
N PHE A 111 25.35 -22.17 11.98
CA PHE A 111 25.02 -22.25 10.56
C PHE A 111 26.22 -22.67 9.70
N THR A 112 25.90 -23.18 8.51
CA THR A 112 26.84 -23.45 7.42
C THR A 112 26.49 -22.54 6.25
N LEU A 113 27.52 -22.00 5.60
CA LEU A 113 27.42 -21.22 4.38
C LEU A 113 27.68 -22.14 3.19
N TYR A 114 26.87 -22.03 2.16
CA TYR A 114 27.02 -22.74 0.90
C TYR A 114 27.11 -21.76 -0.26
N GLU A 115 27.99 -22.05 -1.22
CA GLU A 115 28.12 -21.38 -2.52
C GLU A 115 27.80 -22.43 -3.59
N ASN A 116 26.75 -22.21 -4.40
CA ASN A 116 26.32 -23.19 -5.43
C ASN A 116 26.20 -24.64 -4.89
N SER A 117 25.70 -24.81 -3.66
CA SER A 117 25.58 -26.08 -2.92
C SER A 117 26.89 -26.69 -2.39
N ALA A 118 28.05 -26.15 -2.72
CA ALA A 118 29.32 -26.49 -2.09
C ALA A 118 29.46 -25.74 -0.75
N ARG A 119 30.02 -26.39 0.27
CA ARG A 119 30.26 -25.74 1.56
C ARG A 119 31.33 -24.67 1.41
N ALA A 120 31.03 -23.45 1.85
CA ALA A 120 31.91 -22.28 1.77
C ALA A 120 32.38 -21.78 3.14
N GLY A 121 31.78 -22.23 4.24
CA GLY A 121 32.21 -21.84 5.58
C GLY A 121 31.22 -22.21 6.67
N GLN A 122 31.57 -21.91 7.92
CA GLN A 122 30.73 -22.13 9.09
C GLN A 122 30.80 -20.97 10.06
N GLY A 123 29.70 -20.75 10.79
CA GLY A 123 29.60 -19.63 11.71
C GLY A 123 28.60 -19.85 12.82
N THR A 124 28.49 -18.82 13.66
CA THR A 124 27.51 -18.78 14.74
C THR A 124 26.96 -17.37 14.85
N LEU A 125 25.63 -17.30 14.87
CA LEU A 125 24.85 -16.10 15.11
C LEU A 125 24.26 -16.15 16.52
N ARG A 126 24.11 -14.98 17.12
CA ARG A 126 23.52 -14.79 18.44
C ARG A 126 22.48 -13.68 18.39
N PHE A 127 21.33 -13.93 19.00
CA PHE A 127 20.33 -12.91 19.28
C PHE A 127 20.81 -12.07 20.48
N PRO A 128 20.98 -10.74 20.34
CA PRO A 128 21.46 -9.89 21.42
C PRO A 128 20.33 -9.63 22.43
N VAL A 129 20.17 -10.48 23.44
CA VAL A 129 19.03 -10.43 24.37
C VAL A 129 18.90 -9.06 25.06
N THR A 130 20.01 -8.49 25.52
CA THR A 130 20.02 -7.23 26.30
C THR A 130 19.50 -6.04 25.52
N THR A 131 19.84 -5.93 24.23
CA THR A 131 19.46 -4.77 23.39
C THR A 131 18.35 -5.10 22.39
N GLY A 132 18.14 -6.38 22.07
CA GLY A 132 17.28 -6.86 21.00
C GLY A 132 15.93 -7.40 21.47
N LEU A 133 15.79 -7.83 22.74
CA LEU A 133 14.56 -8.49 23.21
C LEU A 133 13.34 -7.57 23.17
N ALA A 134 13.43 -6.36 23.72
CA ALA A 134 12.30 -5.42 23.73
C ALA A 134 11.88 -5.01 22.30
N PRO A 135 12.80 -4.59 21.40
CA PRO A 135 12.45 -4.34 19.99
C PRO A 135 11.83 -5.55 19.29
N PHE A 136 12.35 -6.76 19.51
CA PHE A 136 11.83 -8.01 18.96
C PHE A 136 10.39 -8.25 19.40
N LEU A 137 10.10 -8.22 20.70
CA LEU A 137 8.74 -8.43 21.22
C LEU A 137 7.77 -7.35 20.72
N LEU A 138 8.22 -6.09 20.70
CA LEU A 138 7.42 -4.97 20.18
C LEU A 138 7.18 -5.04 18.67
N SER A 139 7.96 -5.85 17.93
CA SER A 139 7.78 -6.06 16.50
C SER A 139 6.66 -7.03 16.16
N PHE A 140 6.23 -7.90 17.08
CA PHE A 140 5.21 -8.92 16.79
C PHE A 140 3.89 -8.30 16.35
N ARG A 141 3.36 -8.79 15.23
CA ARG A 141 2.07 -8.43 14.66
C ARG A 141 1.32 -9.69 14.26
N PHE A 142 -0.01 -9.58 14.31
CA PHE A 142 -0.93 -10.64 13.89
C PHE A 142 -1.84 -10.09 12.79
N PRO A 143 -1.29 -9.85 11.58
CA PRO A 143 -2.06 -9.31 10.48
C PRO A 143 -3.22 -10.23 10.14
N ARG A 144 -4.33 -9.64 9.70
CA ARG A 144 -5.45 -10.42 9.18
C ARG A 144 -5.12 -10.67 7.72
N GLN A 145 -4.99 -11.95 7.34
CA GLN A 145 -4.92 -12.31 5.93
C GLN A 145 -6.26 -12.01 5.31
N GLU A 146 -6.26 -11.01 4.45
CA GLU A 146 -7.38 -10.56 3.66
C GLU A 146 -6.95 -10.70 2.21
N ASP A 147 -7.71 -11.48 1.47
CA ASP A 147 -7.54 -11.59 0.03
C ASP A 147 -7.93 -10.24 -0.59
N PRO A 148 -7.00 -9.51 -1.23
CA PRO A 148 -7.32 -8.25 -1.91
C PRO A 148 -8.43 -8.42 -2.94
N ALA A 149 -8.50 -9.59 -3.60
CA ALA A 149 -9.50 -9.90 -4.62
C ALA A 149 -10.93 -9.76 -4.11
N GLN A 150 -11.17 -10.08 -2.84
CA GLN A 150 -12.51 -10.00 -2.23
C GLN A 150 -13.06 -8.56 -2.19
N TYR A 151 -12.19 -7.55 -2.26
CA TYR A 151 -12.57 -6.15 -2.19
C TYR A 151 -12.86 -5.54 -3.56
N LEU A 152 -12.49 -6.22 -4.64
CA LEU A 152 -12.86 -5.84 -5.99
C LEU A 152 -14.28 -6.27 -6.35
N ALA A 153 -14.82 -7.34 -5.76
CA ALA A 153 -16.21 -7.73 -6.02
C ALA A 153 -17.20 -6.56 -5.76
N PRO A 154 -18.22 -6.37 -6.61
CA PRO A 154 -19.29 -5.42 -6.34
C PRO A 154 -19.97 -5.72 -5.01
N ARG A 155 -20.38 -4.67 -4.28
CA ARG A 155 -21.13 -4.81 -3.01
C ARG A 155 -22.59 -4.40 -3.15
N TRP A 156 -22.94 -3.79 -4.27
CA TRP A 156 -24.26 -3.29 -4.57
C TRP A 156 -25.29 -4.42 -4.51
N ASP A 157 -26.35 -4.20 -3.76
CA ASP A 157 -27.38 -5.18 -3.42
C ASP A 157 -28.67 -5.01 -4.24
N GLY A 158 -28.64 -4.16 -5.28
CA GLY A 158 -29.82 -3.79 -6.05
C GLY A 158 -30.49 -2.49 -5.60
N SER A 159 -30.07 -1.89 -4.49
CA SER A 159 -30.73 -0.67 -3.97
C SER A 159 -30.54 0.57 -4.88
N PRO A 160 -31.56 1.43 -5.03
CA PRO A 160 -31.42 2.70 -5.74
C PRO A 160 -30.55 3.70 -4.97
N GLY A 161 -30.06 4.74 -5.65
CA GLY A 161 -29.26 5.80 -5.04
C GLY A 161 -27.89 5.34 -4.57
N ARG A 162 -27.21 4.52 -5.38
CA ARG A 162 -25.91 3.93 -5.08
C ARG A 162 -24.89 4.22 -6.16
N THR A 163 -23.63 4.35 -5.75
CA THR A 163 -22.49 4.32 -6.67
C THR A 163 -21.41 3.37 -6.12
N GLU A 164 -20.75 2.68 -7.03
CA GLU A 164 -19.49 2.00 -6.78
C GLU A 164 -18.44 2.37 -7.81
N VAL A 165 -17.24 2.67 -7.34
CA VAL A 165 -16.11 3.02 -8.19
C VAL A 165 -15.02 1.97 -8.03
N TRP A 166 -14.43 1.57 -9.15
CA TRP A 166 -13.13 0.92 -9.25
C TRP A 166 -12.21 1.90 -9.96
N TYR A 167 -11.24 2.44 -9.24
CA TYR A 167 -10.26 3.31 -9.87
C TYR A 167 -8.85 2.76 -9.68
N THR A 168 -8.03 2.95 -10.70
CA THR A 168 -6.61 2.62 -10.72
C THR A 168 -5.84 3.84 -11.18
N THR A 169 -4.80 4.18 -10.44
CA THR A 169 -3.82 5.18 -10.84
C THR A 169 -2.42 4.58 -10.82
N LEU A 170 -1.58 4.98 -11.76
CA LEU A 170 -0.18 4.56 -11.84
C LEU A 170 0.64 5.58 -12.64
N THR A 171 1.96 5.52 -12.49
CA THR A 171 2.88 6.33 -13.29
C THR A 171 3.86 5.43 -14.03
N ASP A 172 3.99 5.60 -15.34
CA ASP A 172 5.04 4.93 -16.12
C ASP A 172 6.42 5.42 -15.66
N PRO A 173 7.29 4.53 -15.14
CA PRO A 173 8.61 4.93 -14.65
C PRO A 173 9.55 5.41 -15.77
N THR A 174 9.24 5.10 -17.04
CA THR A 174 10.08 5.47 -18.18
C THR A 174 9.82 6.89 -18.65
N THR A 175 8.55 7.24 -18.88
CA THR A 175 8.15 8.55 -19.43
C THR A 175 7.70 9.54 -18.37
N GLY A 176 7.37 9.06 -17.16
CA GLY A 176 6.70 9.86 -16.13
C GLY A 176 5.22 10.10 -16.41
N THR A 177 4.63 9.43 -17.41
CA THR A 177 3.20 9.58 -17.74
C THR A 177 2.34 8.96 -16.66
N GLY A 178 1.48 9.77 -16.03
CA GLY A 178 0.41 9.30 -15.16
C GLY A 178 -0.74 8.69 -15.95
N ILE A 179 -1.31 7.60 -15.47
CA ILE A 179 -2.44 6.90 -16.09
C ILE A 179 -3.55 6.77 -15.05
N TRP A 180 -4.77 7.12 -15.46
CA TRP A 180 -5.98 6.99 -14.65
C TRP A 180 -7.00 6.11 -15.38
N LEU A 181 -7.50 5.09 -14.69
CA LEU A 181 -8.61 4.25 -15.13
C LEU A 181 -9.71 4.30 -14.09
N HIS A 182 -10.87 4.86 -14.43
CA HIS A 182 -12.03 5.00 -13.55
C HIS A 182 -13.20 4.23 -14.12
N HIS A 183 -13.76 3.33 -13.33
CA HIS A 183 -14.93 2.54 -13.68
C HIS A 183 -15.99 2.76 -12.62
N GLU A 184 -17.21 3.01 -13.04
CA GLU A 184 -18.29 3.39 -12.15
C GLU A 184 -19.57 2.64 -12.47
N LEU A 185 -20.18 2.08 -11.43
CA LEU A 185 -21.56 1.63 -11.41
C LEU A 185 -22.39 2.74 -10.77
N VAL A 186 -23.43 3.21 -11.46
CA VAL A 186 -24.43 4.13 -10.92
C VAL A 186 -25.79 3.43 -10.90
N SER A 187 -26.41 3.41 -9.74
CA SER A 187 -27.81 3.02 -9.52
C SER A 187 -28.61 4.28 -9.18
N PRO A 188 -29.33 4.88 -10.14
CA PRO A 188 -30.09 6.12 -9.94
C PRO A 188 -31.09 6.04 -8.78
N ALA A 189 -31.30 7.17 -8.08
CA ALA A 189 -32.22 7.27 -6.96
C ALA A 189 -33.70 7.32 -7.40
N ASP A 190 -33.97 7.68 -8.65
CA ASP A 190 -35.31 7.76 -9.24
C ASP A 190 -35.87 6.39 -9.68
N GLY A 191 -35.10 5.32 -9.53
CA GLY A 191 -35.47 3.96 -9.92
C GLY A 191 -35.17 3.62 -11.38
N SER A 192 -34.54 4.53 -12.14
CA SER A 192 -34.02 4.24 -13.47
C SER A 192 -33.01 3.09 -13.45
N ALA A 193 -32.84 2.41 -14.59
CA ALA A 193 -31.97 1.24 -14.67
C ALA A 193 -30.51 1.57 -14.26
N PRO A 194 -29.86 0.69 -13.49
CA PRO A 194 -28.45 0.83 -13.16
C PRO A 194 -27.60 0.73 -14.43
N HIS A 195 -26.57 1.54 -14.50
CA HIS A 195 -25.66 1.57 -15.64
C HIS A 195 -24.21 1.68 -15.18
N ALA A 196 -23.32 1.23 -16.05
CA ALA A 196 -21.89 1.37 -15.88
C ALA A 196 -21.33 2.35 -16.92
N HIS A 197 -20.36 3.15 -16.50
CA HIS A 197 -19.59 4.04 -17.35
C HIS A 197 -18.19 4.24 -16.74
N GLY A 198 -17.36 5.04 -17.38
CA GLY A 198 -16.07 5.37 -16.81
C GLY A 198 -15.20 6.21 -17.74
N TRP A 199 -13.95 6.37 -17.35
CA TRP A 199 -12.96 7.16 -18.04
C TRP A 199 -11.60 6.46 -18.05
N ALA A 200 -10.84 6.71 -19.10
CA ALA A 200 -9.40 6.47 -19.13
C ALA A 200 -8.71 7.80 -19.46
N ALA A 201 -7.58 8.09 -18.81
CA ALA A 201 -6.82 9.31 -19.06
C ALA A 201 -5.31 9.08 -18.95
N ALA A 202 -4.56 9.84 -19.75
CA ALA A 202 -3.11 9.89 -19.76
C ALA A 202 -2.64 11.32 -19.46
N PHE A 203 -1.75 11.44 -18.50
CA PHE A 203 -1.18 12.69 -17.99
C PHE A 203 0.32 12.67 -18.30
N PRO A 204 0.74 13.06 -19.51
CA PRO A 204 2.15 13.04 -19.86
C PRO A 204 2.93 14.02 -18.99
N SER A 205 4.23 13.77 -18.81
CA SER A 205 5.12 14.66 -18.07
C SER A 205 5.29 16.03 -18.74
N ASP A 206 5.13 16.05 -20.07
CA ASP A 206 5.03 17.23 -20.92
C ASP A 206 3.95 17.03 -22.00
N GLY A 207 3.17 18.07 -22.30
CA GLY A 207 2.05 18.02 -23.23
C GLY A 207 0.66 17.99 -22.60
N GLU A 208 -0.35 17.81 -23.45
CA GLU A 208 -1.77 17.89 -23.07
C GLU A 208 -2.27 16.61 -22.40
N VAL A 209 -3.11 16.76 -21.38
CA VAL A 209 -3.83 15.63 -20.77
C VAL A 209 -4.89 15.12 -21.73
N ARG A 210 -4.86 13.81 -22.01
CA ARG A 210 -5.81 13.17 -22.94
C ARG A 210 -6.70 12.23 -22.17
N HIS A 211 -7.97 12.15 -22.55
CA HIS A 211 -8.92 11.27 -21.90
C HIS A 211 -10.00 10.81 -22.86
N VAL A 212 -10.70 9.75 -22.45
CA VAL A 212 -11.87 9.23 -23.12
C VAL A 212 -12.90 8.80 -22.09
N ARG A 213 -14.18 8.92 -22.45
CA ARG A 213 -15.31 8.37 -21.69
C ARG A 213 -15.84 7.13 -22.40
N PHE A 214 -16.24 6.11 -21.64
CA PHE A 214 -17.00 4.97 -22.14
C PHE A 214 -18.31 4.78 -21.36
N GLY A 215 -19.25 4.07 -21.98
CA GLY A 215 -20.62 3.96 -21.48
C GLY A 215 -21.45 5.23 -21.70
N PRO A 216 -22.69 5.28 -21.18
CA PRO A 216 -23.28 4.30 -20.28
C PRO A 216 -23.64 2.97 -20.98
N THR A 217 -23.49 1.87 -20.25
CA THR A 217 -23.95 0.53 -20.66
C THR A 217 -24.75 -0.10 -19.53
N PRO A 218 -25.77 -0.95 -19.80
CA PRO A 218 -26.50 -1.66 -18.75
C PRO A 218 -25.57 -2.46 -17.82
N TRP A 219 -25.87 -2.45 -16.53
CA TRP A 219 -25.12 -3.23 -15.54
C TRP A 219 -25.65 -4.66 -15.39
N ASN A 220 -24.78 -5.66 -15.57
CA ASN A 220 -25.17 -7.09 -15.59
C ASN A 220 -24.69 -7.89 -14.36
N ASN A 221 -24.51 -7.24 -13.20
CA ASN A 221 -24.20 -7.86 -11.91
C ASN A 221 -23.01 -8.86 -11.93
N THR A 222 -21.80 -8.31 -11.97
CA THR A 222 -20.54 -9.05 -12.13
C THR A 222 -20.03 -9.63 -10.80
N ALA A 223 -19.42 -10.82 -10.83
CA ALA A 223 -19.01 -11.51 -9.59
C ALA A 223 -17.65 -11.06 -9.02
N HIS A 224 -16.72 -10.62 -9.88
CA HIS A 224 -15.29 -10.52 -9.51
C HIS A 224 -14.71 -9.10 -9.54
N GLY A 225 -15.48 -8.12 -10.02
CA GLY A 225 -14.98 -6.77 -10.26
C GLY A 225 -15.93 -5.99 -11.14
N PHE A 226 -15.39 -5.22 -12.07
CA PHE A 226 -16.15 -4.46 -13.05
C PHE A 226 -16.08 -5.14 -14.42
N THR A 227 -17.23 -5.35 -15.07
CA THR A 227 -17.29 -5.77 -16.47
C THR A 227 -18.44 -5.04 -17.17
N ALA A 228 -18.11 -4.17 -18.11
CA ALA A 228 -19.10 -3.45 -18.89
C ALA A 228 -18.49 -2.93 -20.20
N GLY A 229 -19.22 -3.02 -21.31
CA GLY A 229 -18.81 -2.42 -22.59
C GLY A 229 -17.42 -2.83 -23.10
N GLY A 230 -17.01 -4.08 -22.91
CA GLY A 230 -15.68 -4.57 -23.30
C GLY A 230 -14.54 -4.16 -22.37
N VAL A 231 -14.85 -3.44 -21.29
CA VAL A 231 -13.93 -3.07 -20.22
C VAL A 231 -14.08 -4.03 -19.05
N PHE A 232 -12.95 -4.45 -18.48
CA PHE A 232 -12.84 -5.44 -17.43
C PHE A 232 -11.80 -5.02 -16.40
N THR A 233 -12.19 -5.05 -15.13
CA THR A 233 -11.27 -4.92 -13.99
C THR A 233 -11.56 -6.07 -13.04
N ALA A 234 -10.55 -6.90 -12.80
CA ALA A 234 -10.60 -8.02 -11.89
C ALA A 234 -9.27 -8.14 -11.14
N PRO A 235 -9.18 -9.00 -10.10
CA PRO A 235 -7.95 -9.18 -9.36
C PRO A 235 -6.79 -9.56 -10.29
N GLY A 236 -5.76 -8.72 -10.32
CA GLY A 236 -4.56 -8.94 -11.12
C GLY A 236 -4.67 -8.59 -12.61
N GLN A 237 -5.82 -8.13 -13.10
CA GLN A 237 -6.00 -7.83 -14.52
C GLN A 237 -6.94 -6.65 -14.78
N LEU A 238 -6.48 -5.71 -15.62
CA LEU A 238 -7.28 -4.60 -16.14
C LEU A 238 -7.17 -4.59 -17.66
N THR A 239 -8.28 -4.77 -18.37
CA THR A 239 -8.32 -4.75 -19.83
C THR A 239 -9.47 -3.89 -20.32
N GLY A 240 -9.29 -3.21 -21.45
CA GLY A 240 -10.38 -2.45 -22.03
C GLY A 240 -9.97 -1.63 -23.24
N SER A 241 -10.98 -1.09 -23.89
CA SER A 241 -10.84 -0.19 -25.03
C SER A 241 -11.97 0.84 -25.03
N ALA A 242 -11.63 2.09 -25.32
CA ALA A 242 -12.60 3.18 -25.45
C ALA A 242 -12.06 4.22 -26.45
N GLY A 243 -12.73 4.40 -27.58
CA GLY A 243 -12.18 5.21 -28.68
C GLY A 243 -10.78 4.71 -29.06
N ASP A 244 -9.81 5.61 -29.12
CA ASP A 244 -8.42 5.29 -29.41
C ASP A 244 -7.62 4.77 -28.19
N PHE A 245 -8.25 4.71 -27.01
CA PHE A 245 -7.59 4.20 -25.81
C PHE A 245 -7.71 2.68 -25.75
N HIS A 246 -6.59 2.03 -25.44
CA HIS A 246 -6.51 0.59 -25.24
C HIS A 246 -5.60 0.27 -24.07
N TRP A 247 -6.01 -0.63 -23.18
CA TRP A 247 -5.18 -1.08 -22.08
C TRP A 247 -5.29 -2.58 -21.85
N ASN A 248 -4.17 -3.18 -21.48
CA ASN A 248 -4.07 -4.57 -21.04
C ASN A 248 -2.94 -4.63 -20.01
N LEU A 249 -3.32 -4.59 -18.74
CA LEU A 249 -2.43 -4.43 -17.61
C LEU A 249 -2.61 -5.61 -16.65
N ALA A 250 -1.49 -6.18 -16.21
CA ALA A 250 -1.41 -7.10 -15.10
C ALA A 250 -1.06 -6.32 -13.83
N GLU A 251 -1.89 -6.46 -12.79
CA GLU A 251 -1.65 -5.85 -11.48
C GLU A 251 -0.99 -6.85 -10.54
N GLN A 252 0.04 -6.40 -9.83
CA GLN A 252 0.68 -7.16 -8.75
C GLN A 252 0.63 -6.36 -7.44
N PRO A 253 -0.33 -6.66 -6.54
CA PRO A 253 -0.38 -6.01 -5.23
C PRO A 253 0.87 -6.36 -4.40
N LEU A 254 1.58 -5.34 -3.92
CA LEU A 254 2.82 -5.50 -3.15
C LEU A 254 2.63 -5.35 -1.63
N ALA A 255 1.42 -5.03 -1.19
CA ALA A 255 1.13 -4.84 0.23
C ALA A 255 -0.33 -5.15 0.58
N GLU A 256 -0.60 -5.33 1.88
CA GLU A 256 -1.95 -5.56 2.38
C GLU A 256 -2.90 -4.40 2.04
N PRO A 257 -4.21 -4.70 1.85
CA PRO A 257 -5.24 -3.68 1.64
C PRO A 257 -5.20 -2.57 2.67
N LEU A 258 -5.36 -1.32 2.21
CA LEU A 258 -5.34 -0.14 3.05
C LEU A 258 -6.75 0.45 3.16
N PHE A 259 -7.28 0.46 4.38
CA PHE A 259 -8.55 1.11 4.67
C PHE A 259 -8.28 2.57 5.06
N THR A 260 -8.63 3.50 4.16
CA THR A 260 -8.53 4.94 4.42
C THR A 260 -9.54 5.37 5.47
N PHE A 261 -10.75 4.81 5.40
CA PHE A 261 -11.81 4.97 6.38
C PHE A 261 -11.80 3.86 7.45
N PRO A 262 -12.46 4.05 8.61
CA PRO A 262 -12.70 2.97 9.56
C PRO A 262 -13.33 1.74 8.91
N ARG A 263 -12.84 0.54 9.23
CA ARG A 263 -13.26 -0.70 8.54
C ARG A 263 -14.76 -0.97 8.61
N TRP A 264 -15.43 -0.50 9.66
CA TRP A 264 -16.88 -0.66 9.81
C TRP A 264 -17.66 0.11 8.74
N SER A 265 -17.14 1.25 8.23
CA SER A 265 -17.86 2.03 7.22
C SER A 265 -17.82 1.39 5.84
N TRP A 266 -16.82 0.56 5.56
CA TRP A 266 -16.81 -0.28 4.36
C TRP A 266 -17.85 -1.41 4.43
N ARG A 267 -18.13 -1.90 5.64
CA ARG A 267 -19.09 -2.98 5.88
C ARG A 267 -20.52 -2.49 5.98
N HIS A 268 -20.71 -1.28 6.51
CA HIS A 268 -22.00 -0.68 6.77
C HIS A 268 -22.06 0.69 6.08
N PRO A 269 -22.94 0.89 5.09
CA PRO A 269 -23.03 2.11 4.29
C PRO A 269 -23.73 3.25 5.05
N LEU A 270 -23.19 3.63 6.21
CA LEU A 270 -23.71 4.72 7.06
C LEU A 270 -23.10 6.09 6.72
N LEU A 271 -21.90 6.07 6.14
CA LEU A 271 -21.25 7.26 5.59
C LEU A 271 -21.71 7.48 4.14
N PRO A 272 -21.69 8.73 3.62
CA PRO A 272 -22.04 9.01 2.23
C PRO A 272 -21.24 8.17 1.24
N ALA A 273 -19.95 7.96 1.51
CA ALA A 273 -19.10 7.03 0.80
C ALA A 273 -18.03 6.48 1.73
N ALA A 274 -17.55 5.27 1.43
CA ALA A 274 -16.38 4.68 2.04
C ALA A 274 -15.34 4.40 0.96
N HIS A 275 -14.10 4.79 1.22
CA HIS A 275 -12.97 4.54 0.35
C HIS A 275 -11.97 3.56 1.00
N MET A 276 -11.44 2.64 0.20
CA MET A 276 -10.37 1.74 0.58
C MET A 276 -9.56 1.33 -0.65
N LEU A 277 -8.32 0.90 -0.43
CA LEU A 277 -7.41 0.43 -1.47
C LEU A 277 -7.21 -1.08 -1.31
N PRO A 278 -7.79 -1.94 -2.18
CA PRO A 278 -7.43 -3.35 -2.24
C PRO A 278 -5.94 -3.52 -2.46
N ALA A 279 -5.35 -2.70 -3.34
CA ALA A 279 -3.94 -2.67 -3.64
C ALA A 279 -3.41 -1.24 -3.45
N ALA A 280 -3.12 -0.87 -2.21
CA ALA A 280 -2.60 0.46 -1.85
C ALA A 280 -1.17 0.73 -2.34
N ARG A 281 -0.50 -0.33 -2.79
CA ARG A 281 0.80 -0.32 -3.43
C ARG A 281 0.80 -1.51 -4.37
N ALA A 282 0.93 -1.25 -5.66
CA ALA A 282 0.97 -2.26 -6.69
C ALA A 282 1.99 -1.90 -7.76
N THR A 283 2.39 -2.91 -8.53
CA THR A 283 3.09 -2.70 -9.79
C THR A 283 2.23 -3.18 -10.95
N TYR A 284 2.32 -2.48 -12.06
CA TYR A 284 1.58 -2.76 -13.27
C TYR A 284 2.53 -3.07 -14.43
N ASP A 285 2.28 -4.19 -15.10
CA ASP A 285 2.99 -4.63 -16.29
C ASP A 285 2.01 -4.75 -17.46
N GLY A 286 2.40 -4.36 -18.66
CA GLY A 286 1.56 -4.53 -19.85
C GLY A 286 1.61 -3.35 -20.80
N THR A 287 0.51 -3.12 -21.52
CA THR A 287 0.42 -2.07 -22.54
C THR A 287 -0.71 -1.11 -22.26
N PHE A 288 -0.44 0.17 -22.43
CA PHE A 288 -1.44 1.24 -22.43
C PHE A 288 -1.22 2.11 -23.67
N SER A 289 -2.27 2.41 -24.40
CA SER A 289 -2.26 3.33 -25.54
C SER A 289 -3.40 4.32 -25.41
N ASP A 290 -3.12 5.56 -25.82
CA ASP A 290 -4.08 6.67 -25.87
C ASP A 290 -4.37 7.12 -27.31
N GLY A 291 -3.95 6.34 -28.31
CA GLY A 291 -4.05 6.68 -29.74
C GLY A 291 -2.94 7.56 -30.30
N HIS A 292 -2.10 8.16 -29.45
CA HIS A 292 -0.94 8.96 -29.89
C HIS A 292 0.38 8.26 -29.57
N GLN A 293 0.40 7.52 -28.46
CA GLN A 293 1.53 6.69 -28.08
C GLN A 293 1.06 5.34 -27.52
N THR A 294 1.98 4.40 -27.48
CA THR A 294 1.82 3.12 -26.80
C THR A 294 2.94 2.95 -25.80
N LEU A 295 2.57 2.92 -24.52
CA LEU A 295 3.46 2.69 -23.40
C LEU A 295 3.54 1.19 -23.11
N THR A 296 4.76 0.68 -22.99
CA THR A 296 5.02 -0.67 -22.45
C THR A 296 5.44 -0.53 -21.00
N LEU A 297 4.50 -0.77 -20.08
CA LEU A 297 4.69 -0.64 -18.66
C LEU A 297 5.45 -1.85 -18.12
N ARG A 298 6.46 -1.58 -17.29
CA ARG A 298 7.25 -2.59 -16.58
C ARG A 298 7.39 -2.18 -15.13
N GLY A 299 6.73 -2.91 -14.24
CA GLY A 299 6.75 -2.62 -12.82
C GLY A 299 6.28 -1.20 -12.48
N ALA A 300 5.35 -0.63 -13.24
CA ALA A 300 4.92 0.75 -13.04
C ALA A 300 4.24 0.91 -11.68
N PRO A 301 4.69 1.80 -10.79
CA PRO A 301 4.12 1.96 -9.46
C PRO A 301 2.74 2.63 -9.51
N GLY A 302 1.84 2.19 -8.64
CA GLY A 302 0.52 2.81 -8.49
C GLY A 302 -0.34 2.12 -7.45
N ALA A 303 -1.64 2.37 -7.52
CA ALA A 303 -2.63 1.77 -6.65
C ALA A 303 -3.97 1.57 -7.33
N SER A 304 -4.68 0.54 -6.87
CA SER A 304 -6.09 0.31 -7.17
C SER A 304 -6.93 0.43 -5.91
N ALA A 305 -8.11 0.99 -6.10
CA ALA A 305 -8.94 1.43 -5.02
C ALA A 305 -10.42 1.39 -5.37
N ARG A 306 -11.22 1.46 -4.31
CA ARG A 306 -12.65 1.23 -4.33
C ARG A 306 -13.37 2.29 -3.54
N ILE A 307 -14.45 2.80 -4.11
CA ILE A 307 -15.43 3.64 -3.44
C ILE A 307 -16.77 2.92 -3.47
N HIS A 308 -17.46 2.90 -2.35
CA HIS A 308 -18.84 2.42 -2.26
C HIS A 308 -19.65 3.41 -1.45
N GLY A 309 -20.78 3.89 -1.98
CA GLY A 309 -21.54 4.95 -1.35
C GLY A 309 -22.86 5.32 -2.03
N HIS A 310 -23.37 6.49 -1.66
CA HIS A 310 -24.60 7.12 -2.15
C HIS A 310 -24.33 8.28 -3.12
N GLY A 311 -23.05 8.57 -3.40
CA GLY A 311 -22.62 9.72 -4.20
C GLY A 311 -21.44 10.44 -3.57
N ASN A 312 -21.08 11.57 -4.17
CA ASN A 312 -19.91 12.34 -3.78
C ASN A 312 -20.15 13.21 -2.53
N ALA A 313 -19.04 13.61 -1.93
CA ALA A 313 -19.07 14.65 -0.91
C ALA A 313 -19.44 16.00 -1.54
N ARG A 314 -19.89 16.96 -0.73
CA ARG A 314 -20.15 18.34 -1.20
C ARG A 314 -18.88 18.97 -1.78
N ARG A 315 -17.75 18.68 -1.15
CA ARG A 315 -16.43 19.10 -1.57
C ARG A 315 -15.42 18.10 -1.07
N TRP A 316 -14.44 17.74 -1.88
CA TRP A 316 -13.40 16.80 -1.47
C TRP A 316 -12.03 17.13 -2.07
N ALA A 317 -11.01 16.57 -1.44
CA ALA A 317 -9.68 16.42 -1.99
C ALA A 317 -9.19 14.99 -1.72
N TRP A 318 -8.50 14.42 -2.68
CA TRP A 318 -7.87 13.10 -2.58
C TRP A 318 -6.40 13.21 -3.00
N LEU A 319 -5.53 12.47 -2.32
CA LEU A 319 -4.13 12.28 -2.67
C LEU A 319 -3.77 10.81 -2.47
N HIS A 320 -3.20 10.23 -3.51
CA HIS A 320 -2.34 9.07 -3.45
C HIS A 320 -0.90 9.48 -3.78
N ALA A 321 0.05 9.05 -2.96
CA ALA A 321 1.47 9.33 -3.15
C ALA A 321 2.32 8.11 -2.80
N GLU A 322 2.95 7.50 -3.81
CA GLU A 322 4.04 6.53 -3.64
C GLU A 322 5.31 7.29 -3.23
N LEU A 323 5.84 7.01 -2.04
CA LEU A 323 6.89 7.81 -1.40
C LEU A 323 8.30 7.19 -1.54
N GLY A 324 8.42 6.07 -2.25
CA GLY A 324 9.65 5.27 -2.34
C GLY A 324 9.82 4.29 -1.17
N ASP A 325 10.71 3.31 -1.31
CA ASP A 325 11.01 2.28 -0.29
C ASP A 325 9.78 1.51 0.25
N GLY A 326 8.70 1.45 -0.53
CA GLY A 326 7.44 0.85 -0.14
C GLY A 326 6.58 1.67 0.82
N ASP A 327 6.93 2.95 1.00
CA ASP A 327 6.13 3.91 1.73
C ASP A 327 5.05 4.51 0.82
N VAL A 328 3.85 4.68 1.37
CA VAL A 328 2.72 5.26 0.65
C VAL A 328 1.89 6.15 1.56
N LEU A 329 1.46 7.29 1.05
CA LEU A 329 0.53 8.19 1.73
C LEU A 329 -0.79 8.23 0.96
N GLU A 330 -1.87 7.97 1.69
CA GLU A 330 -3.24 8.14 1.23
C GLU A 330 -3.94 9.22 2.06
N VAL A 331 -4.58 10.18 1.40
CA VAL A 331 -5.34 11.26 2.05
C VAL A 331 -6.68 11.46 1.37
N ILE A 332 -7.75 11.52 2.17
CA ILE A 332 -9.06 12.02 1.75
C ILE A 332 -9.48 13.12 2.70
N ALA A 333 -9.81 14.28 2.17
CA ALA A 333 -10.45 15.36 2.89
C ALA A 333 -11.84 15.61 2.30
N ALA A 334 -12.90 15.59 3.10
CA ALA A 334 -14.26 15.68 2.57
C ALA A 334 -15.21 16.50 3.45
N VAL A 335 -16.09 17.27 2.81
CA VAL A 335 -17.21 18.00 3.42
C VAL A 335 -18.51 17.27 3.09
N SER A 336 -19.29 16.91 4.12
CA SER A 336 -20.52 16.16 3.92
C SER A 336 -21.61 16.98 3.22
N THR A 337 -22.48 16.31 2.45
CA THR A 337 -23.69 16.90 1.87
C THR A 337 -24.82 17.11 2.89
N ARG A 338 -24.75 16.47 4.08
CA ARG A 338 -25.84 16.53 5.08
C ARG A 338 -26.04 17.96 5.63
N PRO A 339 -27.28 18.44 5.83
CA PRO A 339 -27.58 19.85 6.13
C PRO A 339 -26.80 20.51 7.27
N VAL A 340 -26.53 19.77 8.36
CA VAL A 340 -25.75 20.25 9.51
C VAL A 340 -24.25 20.11 9.27
N LEU A 341 -23.83 19.02 8.65
CA LEU A 341 -22.41 18.69 8.46
C LEU A 341 -21.77 19.46 7.30
N ARG A 342 -22.57 19.98 6.35
CA ARG A 342 -22.08 20.75 5.19
C ARG A 342 -21.41 22.08 5.54
N ARG A 343 -21.61 22.57 6.77
CA ARG A 343 -20.99 23.80 7.29
C ARG A 343 -19.73 23.53 8.11
N LEU A 344 -19.41 22.26 8.38
CA LEU A 344 -18.23 21.90 9.18
C LEU A 344 -16.96 21.93 8.31
N PRO A 345 -15.78 22.16 8.93
CA PRO A 345 -14.51 21.97 8.25
C PRO A 345 -14.38 20.54 7.67
N PRO A 346 -13.57 20.34 6.62
CA PRO A 346 -13.39 19.02 6.02
C PRO A 346 -12.94 17.98 7.05
N LEU A 347 -13.56 16.80 7.02
CA LEU A 347 -13.06 15.63 7.73
C LEU A 347 -11.87 15.06 6.96
N VAL A 348 -10.81 14.70 7.67
CA VAL A 348 -9.59 14.17 7.07
C VAL A 348 -9.42 12.70 7.43
N PHE A 349 -9.25 11.86 6.42
CA PHE A 349 -8.91 10.46 6.51
C PHE A 349 -7.53 10.28 5.90
N LEU A 350 -6.51 10.18 6.76
CA LEU A 350 -5.12 10.03 6.35
C LEU A 350 -4.56 8.68 6.79
N ARG A 351 -3.84 8.01 5.89
CA ARG A 351 -3.09 6.79 6.14
C ARG A 351 -1.71 6.86 5.50
N LEU A 352 -0.67 6.97 6.32
CA LEU A 352 0.73 6.86 5.92
C LEU A 352 1.23 5.46 6.27
N ARG A 353 1.55 4.64 5.28
CA ARG A 353 2.38 3.44 5.48
C ARG A 353 3.83 3.88 5.35
N HIS A 354 4.57 3.83 6.46
CA HIS A 354 5.99 4.17 6.52
C HIS A 354 6.76 3.05 7.24
N ARG A 355 7.77 2.45 6.60
CA ARG A 355 8.56 1.33 7.13
C ARG A 355 7.68 0.20 7.64
N ASP A 356 6.78 -0.28 6.78
CA ASP A 356 5.79 -1.34 7.05
C ASP A 356 4.79 -1.04 8.18
N ARG A 357 4.70 0.21 8.62
CA ARG A 357 3.79 0.62 9.69
C ARG A 357 2.81 1.64 9.16
N THR A 358 1.53 1.34 9.30
CA THR A 358 0.51 2.34 9.02
C THR A 358 0.27 3.26 10.21
N TRP A 359 0.37 4.56 9.96
CA TRP A 359 0.06 5.65 10.87
C TRP A 359 -1.04 6.54 10.28
N PRO A 360 -1.99 7.02 11.11
CA PRO A 360 -2.27 6.54 12.46
C PRO A 360 -2.68 5.06 12.48
N ARG A 361 -2.43 4.35 13.58
CA ARG A 361 -2.77 2.90 13.69
C ARG A 361 -4.26 2.63 13.47
N ARG A 362 -5.11 3.59 13.84
CA ARG A 362 -6.58 3.54 13.79
C ARG A 362 -7.06 4.67 12.88
N ALA A 363 -7.83 4.36 11.84
CA ALA A 363 -8.32 5.35 10.87
C ALA A 363 -9.29 6.36 11.51
N GLU A 364 -9.95 5.96 12.60
CA GLU A 364 -10.82 6.82 13.40
C GLU A 364 -10.07 8.02 13.99
N ARG A 365 -8.75 7.89 14.21
CA ARG A 365 -7.94 8.96 14.82
C ARG A 365 -7.75 10.16 13.90
N SER A 366 -7.73 9.95 12.59
CA SER A 366 -7.73 11.07 11.63
C SER A 366 -9.14 11.66 11.49
N ALA A 367 -10.17 10.80 11.49
CA ALA A 367 -11.56 11.17 11.24
C ALA A 367 -12.30 11.93 12.37
N ALA A 368 -11.92 11.73 13.65
CA ALA A 368 -12.71 12.18 14.82
C ALA A 368 -12.67 13.70 15.08
N GLY A 369 -13.05 14.54 14.12
CA GLY A 369 -13.04 16.01 14.17
C GLY A 369 -13.64 16.70 15.42
N LEU A 370 -13.27 17.99 15.55
CA LEU A 370 -13.63 19.07 16.51
C LEU A 370 -13.39 18.98 18.05
N PHE A 371 -13.68 17.89 18.76
CA PHE A 371 -13.57 17.80 20.26
C PHE A 371 -12.27 17.24 20.90
N GLY A 372 -11.08 17.83 20.72
CA GLY A 372 -9.85 17.05 20.89
C GLY A 372 -8.58 17.76 20.45
N ILE A 373 -7.60 17.79 21.34
CA ILE A 373 -6.39 18.57 21.20
C ILE A 373 -5.47 17.90 20.17
N GLY A 374 -5.17 18.60 19.07
CA GLY A 374 -4.19 18.18 18.07
C GLY A 374 -4.69 17.22 17.00
N ARG A 375 -5.29 17.79 15.95
CA ARG A 375 -6.06 17.08 14.93
C ARG A 375 -5.58 17.29 13.50
N PHE A 376 -6.10 16.44 12.63
CA PHE A 376 -6.03 16.58 11.18
C PHE A 376 -6.99 17.68 10.68
N ARG A 377 -6.53 18.52 9.76
CA ARG A 377 -7.24 19.64 9.15
C ARG A 377 -6.88 19.68 7.67
N ALA A 378 -7.82 20.07 6.83
CA ALA A 378 -7.56 20.32 5.43
C ALA A 378 -8.01 21.73 5.02
N ARG A 379 -7.25 22.35 4.12
CA ARG A 379 -7.70 23.48 3.31
C ARG A 379 -7.80 22.96 1.88
N ILE A 380 -9.01 22.68 1.43
CA ILE A 380 -9.29 22.24 0.06
C ILE A 380 -9.31 23.47 -0.84
N GLY A 381 -8.68 23.39 -2.01
CA GLY A 381 -8.50 24.49 -2.96
C GLY A 381 -7.73 24.03 -4.19
N LEU A 382 -7.77 24.85 -5.23
CA LEU A 382 -6.93 24.74 -6.42
C LEU A 382 -6.26 26.10 -6.69
N PRO A 383 -5.05 26.13 -7.26
CA PRO A 383 -4.22 24.96 -7.61
C PRO A 383 -3.63 24.26 -6.39
N GLU A 384 -3.72 24.86 -5.20
CA GLU A 384 -3.13 24.29 -3.99
C GLU A 384 -4.15 23.90 -2.92
N TRP A 385 -3.88 22.75 -2.30
CA TRP A 385 -4.54 22.33 -1.07
C TRP A 385 -3.56 21.71 -0.08
N THR A 386 -3.96 21.69 1.19
CA THR A 386 -3.07 21.29 2.27
C THR A 386 -3.78 20.42 3.29
N VAL A 387 -3.04 19.49 3.88
CA VAL A 387 -3.45 18.74 5.07
C VAL A 387 -2.38 18.84 6.13
N THR A 388 -2.79 19.20 7.35
CA THR A 388 -1.94 19.12 8.53
C THR A 388 -2.58 18.21 9.53
N GLY A 389 -1.80 17.47 10.31
CA GLY A 389 -2.37 16.61 11.34
C GLY A 389 -1.37 16.21 12.39
N ARG A 390 -1.86 15.86 13.58
CA ARG A 390 -0.99 15.31 14.62
C ARG A 390 -1.66 14.24 15.45
N THR A 391 -0.81 13.43 16.05
CA THR A 391 -1.07 12.54 17.17
C THR A 391 -0.11 12.96 18.31
N LEU A 392 -0.22 12.35 19.49
CA LEU A 392 0.63 12.67 20.66
C LEU A 392 2.11 12.90 20.35
N LEU A 393 2.74 12.01 19.57
CA LEU A 393 4.19 12.02 19.34
C LEU A 393 4.58 12.27 17.88
N ARG A 394 3.62 12.44 16.96
CA ARG A 394 3.90 12.63 15.53
C ARG A 394 2.98 13.67 14.92
N ARG A 395 3.50 14.52 14.05
CA ARG A 395 2.72 15.43 13.22
C ARG A 395 3.13 15.33 11.75
N ILE A 396 2.20 15.65 10.86
CA ILE A 396 2.40 15.63 9.41
C ILE A 396 1.90 16.94 8.80
N ARG A 397 2.58 17.40 7.76
CA ARG A 397 2.16 18.47 6.86
C ARG A 397 2.27 17.95 5.43
N VAL A 398 1.22 18.14 4.66
CA VAL A 398 1.06 17.74 3.27
C VAL A 398 0.62 18.97 2.51
N GLU A 399 1.36 19.30 1.45
CA GLU A 399 1.04 20.36 0.51
C GLU A 399 0.98 19.73 -0.87
N VAL A 400 -0.10 20.01 -1.60
CA VAL A 400 -0.30 19.47 -2.94
C VAL A 400 -0.53 20.64 -3.88
N SER A 401 0.14 20.61 -5.03
CA SER A 401 -0.01 21.58 -6.12
C SER A 401 -0.49 20.84 -7.36
N GLN A 402 -1.67 21.23 -7.84
CA GLN A 402 -2.36 20.71 -9.02
C GLN A 402 -2.50 21.87 -10.03
N PRO A 403 -1.47 22.11 -10.86
CA PRO A 403 -1.52 23.14 -11.87
C PRO A 403 -2.61 22.83 -12.91
N ALA A 404 -3.27 23.87 -13.42
CA ALA A 404 -4.43 23.72 -14.30
C ALA A 404 -4.06 22.98 -15.61
N GLU A 405 -2.84 23.18 -16.08
CA GLU A 405 -2.30 22.61 -17.31
C GLU A 405 -2.11 21.09 -17.22
N ARG A 406 -2.05 20.54 -15.99
CA ARG A 406 -1.90 19.11 -15.71
C ARG A 406 -3.14 18.50 -15.05
N THR A 407 -4.27 19.20 -15.09
CA THR A 407 -5.50 18.82 -14.38
C THR A 407 -6.65 18.64 -15.36
N LEU A 408 -7.18 17.42 -15.42
CA LEU A 408 -8.37 17.07 -16.17
C LEU A 408 -9.63 17.47 -15.39
N THR A 409 -10.54 18.20 -16.02
CA THR A 409 -11.85 18.54 -15.46
C THR A 409 -12.94 17.68 -16.09
N LEU A 410 -13.73 16.98 -15.26
CA LEU A 410 -14.80 16.08 -15.69
C LEU A 410 -16.11 16.41 -15.00
N ASP A 411 -17.16 16.53 -15.80
CA ASP A 411 -18.54 16.67 -15.34
C ASP A 411 -19.24 15.31 -15.28
N TYR A 412 -19.92 15.05 -14.18
CA TYR A 412 -20.71 13.84 -14.00
C TYR A 412 -21.88 14.08 -13.04
N ARG A 413 -22.72 13.06 -12.86
CA ARG A 413 -23.93 13.13 -12.03
C ARG A 413 -23.87 12.10 -10.93
N ASP A 414 -24.16 12.54 -9.72
CA ASP A 414 -24.39 11.66 -8.58
C ASP A 414 -25.65 10.79 -8.83
N PRO A 415 -25.83 9.68 -8.08
CA PRO A 415 -27.02 8.85 -8.16
C PRO A 415 -28.34 9.61 -7.94
N ASP A 416 -28.32 10.73 -7.21
CA ASP A 416 -29.48 11.60 -6.99
C ASP A 416 -29.69 12.66 -8.10
N GLY A 417 -28.88 12.60 -9.17
CA GLY A 417 -28.94 13.45 -10.35
C GLY A 417 -28.20 14.78 -10.21
N ALA A 418 -27.70 15.12 -9.02
CA ALA A 418 -26.97 16.37 -8.82
C ALA A 418 -25.66 16.40 -9.62
N PRO A 419 -25.29 17.56 -10.19
CA PRO A 419 -24.01 17.70 -10.88
C PRO A 419 -22.85 17.60 -9.90
N ALA A 420 -21.75 17.02 -10.35
CA ALA A 420 -20.48 17.02 -9.65
C ALA A 420 -19.37 17.29 -10.67
N VAL A 421 -18.33 18.01 -10.22
CA VAL A 421 -17.14 18.30 -11.02
C VAL A 421 -15.94 17.69 -10.33
N CYS A 422 -15.23 16.81 -11.03
CA CYS A 422 -13.96 16.24 -10.61
C CYS A 422 -12.83 16.95 -11.35
N ARG A 423 -11.80 17.38 -10.62
CA ARG A 423 -10.56 17.92 -11.18
C ARG A 423 -9.41 17.01 -10.77
N ASN A 424 -9.05 16.08 -11.64
CA ASN A 424 -8.07 15.03 -11.40
C ASN A 424 -6.72 15.34 -12.06
N SER A 425 -5.63 14.94 -11.41
CA SER A 425 -4.27 15.04 -11.93
C SER A 425 -3.45 13.84 -11.47
N GLU A 426 -2.93 13.07 -12.42
CA GLU A 426 -1.96 11.99 -12.14
C GLU A 426 -0.50 12.44 -12.28
N SER A 427 -0.28 13.76 -12.35
CA SER A 427 1.03 14.39 -12.46
C SER A 427 1.14 15.68 -11.62
N ALA A 428 0.48 15.66 -10.45
CA ALA A 428 0.57 16.74 -9.47
C ALA A 428 1.93 16.71 -8.73
N ASP A 429 2.21 17.79 -8.01
CA ASP A 429 3.34 17.88 -7.09
C ASP A 429 2.87 17.74 -5.64
N ALA A 430 3.69 17.16 -4.77
CA ALA A 430 3.40 17.10 -3.34
C ALA A 430 4.64 17.22 -2.47
N LYS A 431 4.52 17.95 -1.36
CA LYS A 431 5.52 18.02 -0.29
C LYS A 431 4.93 17.44 0.99
N ILE A 432 5.60 16.42 1.54
CA ILE A 432 5.18 15.73 2.75
C ILE A 432 6.27 15.87 3.80
N LEU A 433 5.94 16.40 4.97
CA LEU A 433 6.82 16.49 6.13
C LEU A 433 6.21 15.72 7.29
N LEU A 434 6.92 14.69 7.78
CA LEU A 434 6.59 13.96 9.00
C LEU A 434 7.58 14.31 10.11
N GLU A 435 7.08 14.69 11.27
CA GLU A 435 7.89 15.06 12.43
C GLU A 435 7.52 14.24 13.66
N ARG A 436 8.49 14.01 14.53
CA ARG A 436 8.35 13.30 15.81
C ARG A 436 8.73 14.19 16.99
N TRP A 437 8.02 14.03 18.10
CA TRP A 437 8.31 14.71 19.35
C TRP A 437 9.41 14.00 20.14
N TRP A 438 10.53 14.68 20.38
CA TRP A 438 11.62 14.27 21.29
C TRP A 438 12.01 15.44 22.22
N GLY A 439 11.01 16.04 22.89
CA GLY A 439 11.17 17.28 23.68
C GLY A 439 11.02 18.57 22.85
N HIS A 440 11.17 18.45 21.54
CA HIS A 440 10.77 19.39 20.48
C HIS A 440 10.43 18.58 19.23
N TRP A 441 9.78 19.20 18.25
CA TRP A 441 9.51 18.56 16.97
C TRP A 441 10.78 18.45 16.15
N ARG A 442 11.06 17.26 15.62
CA ARG A 442 12.17 16.97 14.72
C ARG A 442 11.67 16.23 13.50
N THR A 443 12.24 16.52 12.33
CA THR A 443 11.95 15.78 11.10
C THR A 443 12.25 14.30 11.29
N GLU A 444 11.21 13.47 11.15
CA GLU A 444 11.30 12.01 11.11
C GLU A 444 11.49 11.53 9.66
N ALA A 445 10.80 12.17 8.71
CA ALA A 445 10.93 11.93 7.27
C ALA A 445 10.37 13.12 6.46
N SER A 446 10.85 13.28 5.23
CA SER A 446 10.36 14.29 4.29
C SER A 446 10.40 13.75 2.86
N TRP A 447 9.37 14.04 2.08
CA TRP A 447 9.24 13.62 0.69
C TRP A 447 8.82 14.80 -0.18
N ALA A 448 9.34 14.81 -1.39
CA ALA A 448 8.94 15.73 -2.45
C ALA A 448 8.66 14.90 -3.71
N LEU A 449 7.43 14.97 -4.19
CA LEU A 449 6.99 14.38 -5.45
C LEU A 449 6.88 15.52 -6.47
N GLN A 450 7.47 15.31 -7.64
CA GLN A 450 7.45 16.26 -8.74
C GLN A 450 6.82 15.56 -9.94
N GLY A 451 5.59 15.92 -10.29
CA GLY A 451 4.86 15.32 -11.41
C GLY A 451 4.44 13.87 -11.21
N THR A 452 4.45 13.35 -9.99
CA THR A 452 4.13 11.93 -9.69
C THR A 452 3.15 11.76 -8.53
N ALA A 453 2.57 12.85 -8.02
CA ALA A 453 1.48 12.76 -7.07
C ALA A 453 0.15 12.62 -7.83
N HIS A 454 -0.69 11.72 -7.34
CA HIS A 454 -2.02 11.45 -7.88
C HIS A 454 -3.02 12.17 -7.00
N ALA A 455 -3.64 13.21 -7.52
CA ALA A 455 -4.43 14.12 -6.72
C ALA A 455 -5.72 14.54 -7.43
N GLU A 456 -6.75 14.76 -6.64
CA GLU A 456 -8.06 15.16 -7.13
C GLU A 456 -8.68 16.19 -6.18
N VAL A 457 -9.37 17.19 -6.74
CA VAL A 457 -10.26 18.09 -6.00
C VAL A 457 -11.60 18.14 -6.73
N GLY A 458 -12.69 17.99 -5.98
CA GLY A 458 -14.00 18.13 -6.58
C GLY A 458 -15.02 18.79 -5.67
N ASP A 459 -16.12 19.16 -6.30
CA ASP A 459 -17.27 19.82 -5.69
C ASP A 459 -18.58 19.41 -6.35
N ARG A 460 -19.65 19.55 -5.59
CA ARG A 460 -21.02 19.20 -5.94
C ARG A 460 -21.96 20.35 -5.62
#